data_AF-A0A1M4N781-F1
#
_entry.id   AF-A0A1M4N781-F1
#
_cell.length_a   1.000
_cell.length_b   1.000
_cell.length_c   1.000
_cell.angle_alpha   90.00
_cell.angle_beta   90.00
_cell.angle_gamma   90.00
#
_symmetry.space_group_name_H-M   'P 1'
#
loop_
_entity.id
_entity.type
_entity.pdbx_description
1 polymer ?
#
loop_
_entity_poly.entity_id
_entity_poly.type
_entity_poly.pdbx_seq_one_letter_code
_entity_poly.pdbx_strand_id
1 'polypeptide(L)'
;MLEQDFDLVIINAPLRDETGESLSRNIATKGISQVILVVKSEYYDDVSNVVEDYGVITIAKPINKNLFWSALKIAKASHNRLKNMQVENSKLIQKIEDIRIVDRAKCILISYLNMTEAEAHKYIERQAMNNRMTKRAVAESILRTYES
;
A
#
# COMPACT_ATOMS: atom_id res chain seq x y z
N MET A 1 18.99 -6.77 -9.70
CA MET A 1 18.86 -5.30 -9.57
C MET A 1 18.31 -5.06 -8.17
N LEU A 2 18.99 -4.27 -7.34
CA LEU A 2 18.46 -3.89 -6.03
C LEU A 2 17.15 -3.13 -6.27
N GLU A 3 16.01 -3.73 -5.89
CA GLU A 3 14.74 -3.02 -5.73
C GLU A 3 14.91 -2.07 -4.57
N GLN A 4 15.52 -0.92 -4.85
CA GLN A 4 15.62 0.15 -3.89
C GLN A 4 14.32 0.96 -4.01
N ASP A 5 13.49 0.88 -2.97
CA ASP A 5 12.29 1.69 -2.88
C ASP A 5 12.68 3.16 -2.69
N PHE A 6 12.24 4.02 -3.62
CA PHE A 6 12.48 5.45 -3.56
C PHE A 6 11.19 6.19 -3.24
N ASP A 7 11.21 7.08 -2.24
CA ASP A 7 10.04 7.90 -1.90
C ASP A 7 9.73 8.94 -3.00
N LEU A 8 10.78 9.39 -3.69
CA LEU A 8 10.73 10.40 -4.75
C LEU A 8 11.77 10.09 -5.83
N VAL A 9 11.35 10.20 -7.09
CA VAL A 9 12.23 10.12 -8.26
C VAL A 9 12.14 11.42 -9.05
N ILE A 10 13.29 11.96 -9.45
CA ILE A 10 13.37 13.13 -10.33
C ILE A 10 13.96 12.68 -11.66
N ILE A 11 13.21 12.90 -12.74
CA ILE A 11 13.59 12.52 -14.09
C ILE A 11 13.91 13.78 -14.87
N ASN A 12 15.10 13.85 -15.45
CA ASN A 12 15.51 14.96 -16.31
C ASN A 12 15.44 14.54 -17.77
N ALA A 13 14.40 14.99 -18.48
CA ALA A 13 14.10 14.63 -19.86
C ALA A 13 14.65 15.67 -20.87
N PRO A 14 14.94 15.26 -22.12
CA PRO A 14 14.82 13.90 -22.65
C PRO A 14 15.90 12.96 -22.08
N LEU A 15 15.56 11.68 -21.95
CA LEU A 15 16.52 10.62 -21.65
C LEU A 15 17.27 10.24 -22.93
N ARG A 16 18.26 9.34 -22.83
CA ARG A 16 19.05 8.92 -24.00
C ARG A 16 18.23 8.11 -25.00
N ASP A 17 17.22 7.42 -24.51
CA ASP A 17 16.43 6.38 -25.17
C ASP A 17 14.93 6.71 -25.25
N GLU A 18 14.41 7.62 -24.42
CA GLU A 18 12.99 7.99 -24.43
C GLU A 18 12.71 9.43 -23.94
N THR A 19 11.47 9.90 -24.10
CA THR A 19 11.02 11.23 -23.61
C THR A 19 10.84 11.29 -22.09
N GLY A 20 10.79 10.14 -21.41
CA GLY A 20 10.67 10.01 -19.96
C GLY A 20 9.24 9.86 -19.45
N GLU A 21 8.23 10.01 -20.31
CA GLU A 21 6.81 9.83 -19.96
C GLU A 21 6.48 8.39 -19.56
N SER A 22 6.99 7.41 -20.31
CA SER A 22 6.72 6.00 -20.03
C SER A 22 7.34 5.60 -18.69
N LEU A 23 8.61 5.97 -18.48
CA LEU A 23 9.29 5.78 -17.20
C LEU A 23 8.56 6.45 -16.04
N SER A 24 8.14 7.72 -16.19
CA SER A 24 7.47 8.45 -15.12
C SER A 24 6.15 7.79 -14.73
N ARG A 25 5.33 7.39 -15.71
CA ARG A 25 4.07 6.67 -15.44
C ARG A 25 4.34 5.31 -14.78
N ASN A 26 5.34 4.58 -15.25
CA ASN A 26 5.67 3.26 -14.71
C ASN A 26 6.06 3.34 -13.23
N ILE A 27 6.87 4.33 -12.85
CA ILE A 27 7.28 4.54 -11.46
C ILE A 27 6.08 4.97 -10.61
N ALA A 28 5.28 5.92 -11.09
CA ALA A 28 4.14 6.46 -10.34
C ALA A 28 3.01 5.44 -10.11
N THR A 29 2.86 4.45 -11.00
CA THR A 29 1.79 3.43 -10.91
C THR A 29 2.18 2.17 -10.13
N LYS A 30 3.47 1.86 -10.01
CA LYS A 30 3.95 0.64 -9.32
C LYS A 30 3.88 0.72 -7.80
N GLY A 31 3.76 1.91 -7.22
CA GLY A 31 3.79 2.09 -5.78
C GLY A 31 3.32 3.47 -5.36
N ILE A 32 3.88 3.96 -4.26
CA ILE A 32 3.57 5.29 -3.71
C ILE A 32 4.68 6.32 -3.98
N SER A 33 5.70 5.94 -4.75
CA SER A 33 6.79 6.80 -5.17
C SER A 33 6.25 7.99 -5.95
N GLN A 34 6.72 9.18 -5.61
CA GLN A 34 6.35 10.39 -6.33
C GLN A 34 7.34 10.65 -7.45
N VAL A 35 6.90 11.25 -8.55
CA VAL A 35 7.76 11.52 -9.69
C VAL A 35 7.70 13.00 -10.04
N ILE A 36 8.88 13.63 -10.17
CA ILE A 36 9.02 14.94 -10.77
C ILE A 36 9.69 14.77 -12.14
N LEU A 37 9.01 15.16 -13.20
CA LEU A 37 9.49 15.08 -14.57
C LEU A 37 9.88 16.47 -15.08
N VAL A 38 11.17 16.67 -15.35
CA VAL A 38 11.71 17.94 -15.84
C VAL A 38 11.86 17.88 -17.35
N VAL A 39 11.12 18.71 -18.08
CA VAL A 39 11.06 18.73 -19.56
C VAL A 39 11.44 20.10 -20.12
N LYS A 40 11.75 20.16 -21.41
CA LYS A 40 11.88 21.45 -22.09
C LYS A 40 10.52 22.15 -22.14
N SER A 41 10.52 23.48 -22.07
CA SER A 41 9.28 24.29 -22.08
C SER A 41 8.39 24.03 -23.29
N GLU A 42 8.99 23.74 -24.45
CA GLU A 42 8.26 23.44 -25.70
C GLU A 42 7.41 22.16 -25.64
N TYR A 43 7.71 21.24 -24.73
CA TYR A 43 6.98 19.98 -24.55
C TYR A 43 6.20 19.94 -23.24
N TYR A 44 6.19 21.03 -22.47
CA TYR A 44 5.64 21.03 -21.11
C TYR A 44 4.14 20.69 -21.11
N ASP A 45 3.34 21.38 -21.93
CA ASP A 45 1.89 21.19 -21.94
C ASP A 45 1.52 19.77 -22.41
N ASP A 46 2.11 19.33 -23.53
CA ASP A 46 1.86 17.99 -24.08
C ASP A 46 2.23 16.88 -23.09
N VAL A 47 3.43 16.95 -22.51
CA VAL A 47 3.90 15.93 -21.54
C VAL A 47 3.07 15.99 -20.27
N SER A 48 2.79 17.19 -19.74
CA SER A 48 2.02 17.34 -18.51
C SER A 48 0.63 16.72 -18.63
N ASN A 49 -0.09 17.00 -19.72
CA ASN A 49 -1.41 16.43 -19.98
C ASN A 49 -1.41 14.89 -20.02
N VAL A 50 -0.31 14.30 -20.51
CA VAL A 50 -0.19 12.84 -20.64
C VAL A 50 0.14 12.15 -19.32
N VAL A 51 0.79 12.83 -18.38
CA VAL A 51 1.31 12.22 -17.14
C VAL A 51 0.59 12.67 -15.87
N GLU A 52 -0.21 13.74 -15.92
CA GLU A 52 -0.86 14.33 -14.74
C GLU A 52 -1.81 13.37 -14.01
N ASP A 53 -2.60 12.58 -14.77
CA ASP A 53 -3.54 11.59 -14.21
C ASP A 53 -2.83 10.48 -13.43
N TYR A 54 -1.53 10.29 -13.68
CA TYR A 54 -0.70 9.32 -12.98
C TYR A 54 -0.02 9.92 -11.73
N GLY A 55 -0.30 11.19 -11.40
CA GLY A 55 0.29 11.88 -10.25
C GLY A 55 1.73 12.33 -10.46
N VAL A 56 2.18 12.43 -11.70
CA VAL A 56 3.52 12.94 -12.05
C VAL A 56 3.52 14.47 -12.06
N ILE A 57 4.48 15.08 -11.38
CA ILE A 57 4.64 16.54 -11.33
C ILE A 57 5.60 16.98 -12.44
N THR A 58 5.11 17.74 -13.42
CA THR A 58 5.93 18.21 -14.54
C THR A 58 6.53 19.59 -14.25
N ILE A 59 7.79 19.82 -14.64
CA ILE A 59 8.48 21.12 -14.50
C ILE A 59 9.19 21.47 -15.81
N ALA A 60 8.92 22.67 -16.34
CA ALA A 60 9.61 23.20 -17.52
C ALA A 60 11.04 23.70 -17.19
N LYS A 61 11.95 23.55 -18.17
CA LYS A 61 13.26 24.19 -18.19
C LYS A 61 13.15 25.63 -18.74
N PRO A 62 13.94 26.60 -18.24
CA PRO A 62 14.91 26.48 -17.14
C PRO A 62 14.24 26.36 -15.76
N ILE A 63 14.82 25.55 -14.86
CA ILE A 63 14.22 25.27 -13.56
C ILE A 63 14.23 26.52 -12.69
N ASN A 64 13.04 27.02 -12.35
CA ASN A 64 12.90 28.03 -11.30
C ASN A 64 13.06 27.38 -9.92
N LYS A 65 14.03 27.86 -9.13
CA LYS A 65 14.34 27.31 -7.79
C LYS A 65 13.12 27.29 -6.87
N ASN A 66 12.32 28.35 -6.85
CA ASN A 66 11.14 28.44 -5.98
C ASN A 66 10.06 27.45 -6.40
N LEU A 67 9.80 27.33 -7.70
CA LEU A 67 8.87 26.34 -8.25
C LEU A 67 9.30 24.92 -7.91
N PHE A 68 10.59 24.60 -8.10
CA PHE A 68 11.14 23.29 -7.80
C PHE A 68 11.03 22.94 -6.32
N TRP A 69 11.32 23.88 -5.42
CA TRP A 69 11.14 23.67 -3.98
C TRP A 69 9.69 23.42 -3.60
N SER A 70 8.74 24.13 -4.20
CA SER A 70 7.32 23.91 -4.00
C SER A 70 6.88 22.53 -4.48
N ALA A 71 7.31 22.13 -5.69
CA ALA A 71 7.06 20.80 -6.23
C ALA A 71 7.61 19.69 -5.32
N LEU A 72 8.83 19.87 -4.79
CA LEU A 72 9.45 18.93 -3.86
C LEU A 72 8.64 18.78 -2.57
N LYS A 73 8.15 19.88 -2.00
CA LYS A 73 7.30 19.87 -0.79
C LYS A 73 5.97 19.18 -1.05
N ILE A 74 5.34 19.45 -2.18
CA ILE A 74 4.08 18.81 -2.60
C ILE A 74 4.29 17.31 -2.77
N ALA A 75 5.35 16.90 -3.48
CA ALA A 75 5.68 15.50 -3.66
C ALA A 75 5.88 14.79 -2.31
N LYS A 76 6.67 15.36 -1.40
CA LYS A 76 6.85 14.79 -0.06
C LYS A 76 5.54 14.66 0.72
N ALA A 77 4.69 15.68 0.67
CA ALA A 77 3.39 15.65 1.34
C ALA A 77 2.46 14.59 0.74
N SER A 78 2.43 14.48 -0.59
CA SER A 78 1.67 13.45 -1.33
C SER A 78 2.14 12.05 -0.96
N HIS A 79 3.45 11.78 -0.99
CA HIS A 79 4.03 10.51 -0.58
C HIS A 79 3.60 10.12 0.84
N ASN A 80 3.74 11.02 1.80
CA ASN A 80 3.37 10.76 3.20
C ASN A 80 1.87 10.46 3.34
N ARG A 81 1.02 11.18 2.60
CA ARG A 81 -0.43 10.94 2.61
C ARG A 81 -0.75 9.55 2.07
N LEU A 82 -0.19 9.17 0.93
CA LEU A 82 -0.38 7.84 0.33
C LEU A 82 0.16 6.73 1.23
N LYS A 83 1.33 6.93 1.84
CA LYS A 83 1.92 5.98 2.79
C LYS A 83 0.99 5.72 3.98
N ASN A 84 0.42 6.76 4.56
CA ASN A 84 -0.54 6.62 5.66
C ASN A 84 -1.79 5.85 5.22
N MET A 85 -2.31 6.14 4.02
CA MET A 85 -3.45 5.40 3.47
C MET A 85 -3.12 3.92 3.23
N GLN A 86 -1.93 3.62 2.73
CA GLN A 86 -1.46 2.24 2.52
C GLN A 86 -1.33 1.49 3.85
N VAL A 87 -0.78 2.13 4.89
CA VAL A 87 -0.69 1.54 6.24
C VAL A 87 -2.09 1.23 6.78
N GLU A 88 -3.03 2.17 6.70
CA GLU A 88 -4.40 1.91 7.19
C GLU A 88 -5.11 0.82 6.37
N ASN A 89 -4.94 0.81 5.05
CA ASN A 89 -5.47 -0.25 4.20
C ASN A 89 -4.90 -1.63 4.58
N SER A 90 -3.59 -1.71 4.83
CA SER A 90 -2.94 -2.97 5.25
C SER A 90 -3.49 -3.48 6.59
N LYS A 91 -3.76 -2.59 7.55
CA LYS A 91 -4.39 -2.94 8.83
C LYS A 91 -5.81 -3.44 8.65
N LEU A 92 -6.58 -2.81 7.75
CA LEU A 92 -7.96 -3.22 7.47
C LEU A 92 -8.01 -4.60 6.82
N ILE A 93 -7.15 -4.84 5.82
CA ILE A 93 -7.00 -6.16 5.18
C ILE A 93 -6.63 -7.22 6.22
N GLN A 94 -5.65 -6.94 7.09
CA GLN A 94 -5.26 -7.85 8.16
C GLN A 94 -6.42 -8.15 9.11
N LYS A 95 -7.23 -7.14 9.48
CA LYS A 95 -8.40 -7.32 10.34
C LYS A 95 -9.46 -8.22 9.69
N ILE A 96 -9.68 -8.09 8.38
CA ILE A 96 -10.61 -8.95 7.62
C ILE A 96 -10.11 -10.39 7.64
N GLU A 97 -8.82 -10.60 7.41
CA GLU A 97 -8.20 -11.94 7.45
C GLU A 97 -8.26 -12.55 8.86
N ASP A 98 -8.06 -11.76 9.93
CA ASP A 98 -8.23 -12.20 11.31
C ASP A 98 -9.67 -12.66 11.58
N ILE A 99 -10.66 -11.90 11.12
CA ILE A 99 -12.08 -12.27 11.25
C ILE A 99 -12.35 -13.60 10.53
N ARG A 100 -11.87 -13.74 9.28
CA ARG A 100 -12.04 -14.98 8.49
C ARG A 100 -11.47 -16.21 9.19
N ILE A 101 -10.28 -16.10 9.76
CA ILE A 101 -9.65 -17.23 10.46
C ILE A 101 -10.42 -17.59 11.72
N VAL A 102 -10.87 -16.60 12.49
CA VAL A 102 -11.68 -16.84 13.69
C VAL A 102 -13.02 -17.47 13.33
N ASP A 103 -13.68 -16.98 12.28
CA ASP A 103 -14.96 -17.54 11.81
C ASP A 103 -14.80 -18.98 11.33
N ARG A 104 -13.73 -19.29 10.59
CA ARG A 104 -13.42 -20.66 10.17
C ARG A 104 -13.19 -21.58 11.39
N ALA A 105 -12.45 -21.12 12.40
CA ALA A 105 -12.26 -21.89 13.63
C ALA A 105 -13.58 -22.10 14.38
N LYS A 106 -14.47 -21.10 14.44
CA LYS A 106 -15.82 -21.28 14.99
C LYS A 106 -16.59 -22.36 14.24
N CYS A 107 -16.57 -22.35 12.89
CA CYS A 107 -17.23 -23.37 12.08
C CYS A 107 -16.74 -24.79 12.42
N ILE A 108 -15.43 -24.96 12.62
CA ILE A 108 -14.87 -26.25 13.05
C ILE A 108 -15.36 -26.66 14.44
N LEU A 109 -15.36 -25.75 15.42
CA LEU A 109 -15.86 -26.06 16.76
C LEU A 109 -17.35 -26.43 16.73
N ILE A 110 -18.13 -25.77 15.87
CA ILE A 110 -19.55 -26.10 15.66
C ILE A 110 -19.67 -27.50 15.04
N SER A 111 -18.91 -27.82 13.99
CA SER A 111 -19.06 -29.08 13.27
C SER A 111 -18.49 -30.30 14.02
N TYR A 112 -17.35 -30.15 14.70
CA TYR A 112 -16.67 -31.27 15.37
C TYR A 112 -17.04 -31.42 16.84
N LEU A 113 -17.39 -30.33 17.54
CA LEU A 113 -17.69 -30.34 18.97
C LEU A 113 -19.16 -30.02 19.27
N ASN A 114 -20.01 -29.89 18.26
CA ASN A 114 -21.44 -29.54 18.38
C ASN A 114 -21.70 -28.30 19.24
N MET A 115 -20.77 -27.34 19.22
CA MET A 115 -20.96 -26.05 19.89
C MET A 115 -21.94 -25.18 19.10
N THR A 116 -22.69 -24.33 19.78
CA THR A 116 -23.33 -23.16 19.16
C THR A 116 -22.30 -22.10 18.80
N GLU A 117 -22.63 -21.17 17.91
CA GLU A 117 -21.72 -20.07 17.57
C GLU A 117 -21.32 -19.25 18.81
N ALA A 118 -22.26 -19.00 19.72
CA ALA A 118 -22.00 -18.26 20.96
C ALA A 118 -21.03 -18.99 21.89
N GLU A 119 -21.14 -20.33 21.96
CA GLU A 119 -20.21 -21.17 22.73
C GLU A 119 -18.84 -21.21 22.09
N ALA A 120 -18.76 -21.41 20.78
CA ALA A 120 -17.50 -21.39 20.03
C ALA A 120 -16.78 -20.04 20.17
N HIS A 121 -17.51 -18.93 20.11
CA HIS A 121 -16.96 -17.59 20.33
C HIS A 121 -16.39 -17.44 21.74
N LYS A 122 -17.18 -17.76 22.78
CA LYS A 122 -16.72 -17.71 24.18
C LYS A 122 -15.55 -18.67 24.44
N TYR A 123 -15.51 -19.82 23.78
CA TYR A 123 -14.41 -20.77 23.88
C TYR A 123 -13.10 -20.14 23.39
N ILE A 124 -13.10 -19.56 22.19
CA ILE A 124 -11.92 -18.89 21.63
C ILE A 124 -11.49 -17.72 22.52
N GLU A 125 -12.44 -16.92 23.03
CA GLU A 125 -12.15 -15.81 23.94
C GLU A 125 -11.49 -16.27 25.24
N ARG A 126 -12.03 -17.31 25.87
CA ARG A 126 -11.48 -17.87 27.11
C ARG A 126 -10.09 -18.46 26.89
N GLN A 127 -9.89 -19.20 25.81
CA GLN A 127 -8.57 -19.75 25.46
C GLN A 127 -7.55 -18.64 25.19
N ALA A 128 -7.95 -17.58 24.48
CA ALA A 128 -7.09 -16.42 24.24
C ALA A 128 -6.68 -15.74 25.55
N MET A 129 -7.62 -15.55 26.48
CA MET A 129 -7.36 -14.94 27.78
C MET A 129 -6.47 -15.82 28.66
N ASN A 130 -6.78 -17.11 28.79
CA ASN A 130 -6.04 -18.04 29.64
C ASN A 130 -4.59 -18.22 29.17
N ASN A 131 -4.37 -18.23 27.85
CA ASN A 131 -3.05 -18.43 27.26
C ASN A 131 -2.32 -17.12 26.93
N ARG A 132 -2.93 -15.95 27.20
CA ARG A 132 -2.42 -14.61 26.82
C ARG A 132 -2.07 -14.50 25.33
N MET A 133 -2.90 -15.08 24.49
CA MET A 133 -2.74 -15.11 23.04
C MET A 133 -3.82 -14.26 22.36
N THR A 134 -3.60 -13.89 21.10
CA THR A 134 -4.64 -13.25 20.30
C THR A 134 -5.71 -14.29 19.92
N LYS A 135 -6.96 -13.84 19.70
CA LYS A 135 -8.04 -14.71 19.22
C LYS A 135 -7.66 -15.40 17.89
N ARG A 136 -6.93 -14.69 17.01
CA ARG A 136 -6.39 -15.24 15.77
C ARG A 136 -5.44 -16.41 16.03
N ALA A 137 -4.48 -16.26 16.94
CA ALA A 137 -3.49 -17.31 17.21
C ALA A 137 -4.15 -18.57 17.80
N VAL A 138 -5.17 -18.40 18.66
CA VAL A 138 -5.99 -19.52 19.15
C VAL A 138 -6.78 -20.17 18.02
N ALA A 139 -7.42 -19.36 17.16
CA ALA A 139 -8.15 -19.86 16.00
C ALA A 139 -7.23 -20.66 15.05
N GLU A 140 -6.03 -20.18 14.74
CA GLU A 140 -5.03 -20.92 13.96
C GLU A 140 -4.63 -22.24 14.63
N SER A 141 -4.50 -22.28 15.97
CA SER A 141 -4.22 -23.53 16.71
C SER A 141 -5.36 -24.53 16.58
N ILE A 142 -6.62 -24.07 16.64
CA ILE A 142 -7.81 -24.90 16.43
C ILE A 142 -7.79 -25.45 15.00
N LEU A 143 -7.62 -24.59 13.99
CA LEU A 143 -7.56 -25.02 12.59
C LEU A 143 -6.48 -26.09 12.39
N ARG A 144 -5.26 -25.88 12.91
CA ARG A 144 -4.18 -26.89 12.82
C ARG A 144 -4.57 -28.22 13.47
N THR A 145 -5.32 -28.21 14.56
CA THR A 145 -5.68 -29.44 15.29
C THR A 145 -6.73 -30.28 14.55
N TYR A 146 -7.68 -29.64 13.87
CA TYR A 146 -8.84 -30.32 13.27
C TYR A 146 -8.81 -30.42 11.74
N GLU A 147 -7.92 -29.70 11.06
CA GLU A 147 -7.71 -29.79 9.60
C GLU A 147 -6.45 -30.59 9.22
N SER A 148 -5.75 -31.17 10.20
CA SER A 148 -4.65 -32.11 9.95
C SER A 148 -5.15 -33.48 9.51
#